data_AF-A0A7C4R8Q5-F1
#
_entry.id   AF-A0A7C4R8Q5-F1
#
_cell.length_a   1.000
_cell.length_b   1.000
_cell.length_c   1.000
_cell.angle_alpha   90.00
_cell.angle_beta   90.00
_cell.angle_gamma   90.00
#
_symmetry.space_group_name_H-M   'P 1'
#
loop_
_entity.id
_entity.type
_entity.pdbx_description
1 polymer ?
#
loop_
_entity_poly.entity_id
_entity_poly.type
_entity_poly.pdbx_seq_one_letter_code
_entity_poly.pdbx_strand_id
1 'polypeptide(L)'
;MISMILRSIIFGSMPRSRILAKAISRYQSNKIDLSALEEVYRKDLRRFLEYIYIYINNIYRSSDGMYRWDDLFNPLASYMGLEVNGLKRF
;
A
#
# COMPACT_ATOMS: atom_id res chain seq x y z
N MET A 1 26.98 28.91 -14.29
CA MET A 1 26.36 28.50 -13.00
C MET A 1 25.42 27.35 -13.31
N ILE A 2 25.79 26.11 -12.97
CA ILE A 2 24.93 24.94 -13.25
C ILE A 2 23.84 24.92 -12.17
N SER A 3 22.58 25.09 -12.55
CA SER A 3 21.47 24.91 -11.60
C SER A 3 21.24 23.41 -11.42
N MET A 4 21.27 22.96 -10.16
CA MET A 4 20.95 21.58 -9.81
C MET A 4 19.47 21.50 -9.44
N ILE A 5 18.69 20.76 -10.22
CA ILE A 5 17.26 20.52 -9.93
C ILE A 5 17.17 19.33 -8.97
N LEU A 6 16.83 19.59 -7.71
CA LEU A 6 16.52 18.54 -6.75
C LEU A 6 15.08 18.04 -6.97
N ARG A 7 14.93 16.74 -7.26
CA ARG A 7 13.61 16.09 -7.38
C ARG A 7 13.48 15.03 -6.30
N SER A 8 12.49 15.17 -5.43
CA SER A 8 12.20 14.17 -4.40
C SER A 8 11.13 13.19 -4.88
N ILE A 9 11.26 11.92 -4.53
CA ILE A 9 10.32 10.85 -4.90
C ILE A 9 9.98 10.08 -3.62
N ILE A 10 8.70 9.74 -3.46
CA ILE A 10 8.24 8.85 -2.39
C ILE A 10 7.90 7.50 -3.04
N PHE A 11 8.59 6.45 -2.61
CA PHE A 11 8.41 5.12 -3.20
C PHE A 11 8.45 4.03 -2.13
N GLY A 12 7.79 2.91 -2.41
CA GLY A 12 7.73 1.76 -1.53
C GLY A 12 6.48 1.69 -0.67
N SER A 13 6.57 0.91 0.40
CA SER A 13 5.49 0.66 1.35
C SER A 13 5.25 1.86 2.26
N MET A 14 3.98 2.26 2.37
CA MET A 14 3.55 3.30 3.30
C MET A 14 2.82 2.68 4.48
N PRO A 15 2.82 3.33 5.65
CA PRO A 15 2.05 2.85 6.79
C PRO A 15 0.56 2.77 6.41
N ARG A 16 -0.04 1.61 6.65
CA ARG A 16 -1.48 1.40 6.45
C ARG A 16 -2.23 2.03 7.61
N SER A 17 -3.38 2.64 7.35
CA SER A 17 -4.24 3.04 8.46
C SER A 17 -4.76 1.83 9.23
N ARG A 18 -5.12 2.04 10.50
CA ARG A 18 -5.77 1.00 11.32
C ARG A 18 -7.07 0.50 10.70
N ILE A 19 -7.75 1.33 9.91
CA ILE A 19 -8.98 0.98 9.20
C ILE A 19 -8.64 -0.01 8.09
N LEU A 20 -7.64 0.31 7.27
CA LEU A 20 -7.19 -0.55 6.18
C LEU A 20 -6.68 -1.92 6.70
N ALA A 21 -5.84 -1.92 7.73
CA ALA A 21 -5.34 -3.16 8.34
C ALA A 21 -6.49 -4.07 8.83
N LYS A 22 -7.52 -3.49 9.46
CA LYS A 22 -8.71 -4.24 9.89
C LYS A 22 -9.52 -4.78 8.70
N ALA A 23 -9.66 -4.01 7.62
CA ALA A 23 -10.39 -4.45 6.44
C ALA A 23 -9.70 -5.65 5.78
N ILE A 24 -8.36 -5.60 5.62
CA ILE A 24 -7.57 -6.73 5.11
C ILE A 24 -7.79 -7.98 5.96
N SER A 25 -7.68 -7.87 7.29
CA SER A 25 -7.91 -8.99 8.20
C SER A 25 -9.33 -9.56 8.11
N ARG A 26 -10.35 -8.70 7.95
CA ARG A 26 -11.74 -9.12 7.75
C ARG A 26 -11.92 -9.86 6.42
N TYR A 27 -11.30 -9.37 5.35
CA TYR A 27 -11.35 -10.02 4.04
C TYR A 27 -10.67 -11.39 4.07
N GLN A 28 -9.46 -11.49 4.63
CA GLN A 28 -8.75 -12.77 4.83
C GLN A 28 -9.55 -13.78 5.69
N SER A 29 -10.44 -13.28 6.54
CA SER A 29 -11.34 -14.10 7.37
C SER A 29 -12.73 -14.30 6.74
N ASN A 30 -12.91 -13.97 5.46
CA ASN A 30 -14.18 -14.06 4.72
C ASN A 30 -15.35 -13.29 5.36
N LYS A 31 -15.07 -12.23 6.13
CA LYS A 31 -16.09 -11.39 6.82
C LYS A 31 -16.57 -10.20 5.98
N ILE A 32 -15.86 -9.88 4.91
CA ILE A 32 -16.21 -8.90 3.89
C ILE A 32 -15.81 -9.47 2.54
N ASP A 33 -16.45 -9.02 1.47
CA ASP A 33 -16.09 -9.37 0.11
C ASP A 33 -14.95 -8.49 -0.41
N LEU A 34 -14.48 -8.81 -1.62
CA LEU A 34 -13.41 -8.04 -2.28
C LEU A 34 -13.84 -6.61 -2.57
N SER A 35 -15.12 -6.37 -2.91
CA SER A 35 -15.62 -5.04 -3.25
C SER A 35 -15.54 -4.08 -2.06
N ALA A 36 -15.91 -4.54 -0.87
CA ALA A 36 -15.79 -3.77 0.36
C ALA A 36 -14.33 -3.49 0.74
N LEU A 37 -13.41 -4.44 0.53
CA LEU A 37 -11.99 -4.21 0.76
C LEU A 37 -11.43 -3.16 -0.22
N GLU A 38 -11.78 -3.26 -1.50
CA GLU A 38 -11.36 -2.32 -2.54
C GLU A 38 -11.82 -0.88 -2.26
N GLU A 39 -13.02 -0.70 -1.70
CA GLU A 39 -13.49 0.62 -1.28
C GLU A 39 -12.59 1.22 -0.18
N VAL A 40 -12.17 0.40 0.79
CA VAL A 40 -11.26 0.86 1.86
C VAL A 40 -9.87 1.18 1.30
N TYR A 41 -9.34 0.37 0.38
CA TYR A 41 -8.07 0.68 -0.32
C TYR A 41 -8.13 2.04 -1.02
N ARG A 42 -9.21 2.30 -1.78
CA ARG A 42 -9.36 3.58 -2.50
C ARG A 42 -9.40 4.77 -1.55
N LYS A 43 -10.11 4.65 -0.42
CA LYS A 43 -10.19 5.72 0.59
C LYS A 43 -8.82 5.98 1.23
N ASP A 44 -8.08 4.93 1.60
CA ASP A 44 -6.76 5.07 2.22
C ASP A 44 -5.74 5.65 1.23
N LEU A 45 -5.72 5.15 -0.01
CA LEU A 45 -4.87 5.66 -1.09
C LEU A 45 -5.17 7.13 -1.39
N ARG A 46 -6.44 7.50 -1.50
CA ARG A 46 -6.84 8.90 -1.71
C ARG A 46 -6.31 9.80 -0.60
N ARG A 47 -6.51 9.41 0.66
CA ARG A 47 -6.02 10.18 1.82
C ARG A 47 -4.50 10.33 1.80
N PHE A 48 -3.77 9.27 1.44
CA PHE A 48 -2.32 9.33 1.29
C PHE A 48 -1.90 10.28 0.18
N LEU A 49 -2.47 10.16 -1.03
CA LEU A 49 -2.12 11.03 -2.15
C LEU A 49 -2.48 12.49 -1.85
N GLU A 50 -3.63 12.76 -1.24
CA GLU A 50 -4.00 14.09 -0.75
C GLU A 50 -2.97 14.61 0.24
N TYR A 51 -2.51 13.78 1.19
CA TYR A 51 -1.47 14.19 2.13
C TYR A 51 -0.16 14.58 1.42
N ILE A 52 0.30 13.74 0.50
CA ILE A 52 1.55 13.97 -0.25
C ILE A 52 1.46 15.25 -1.09
N TYR A 53 0.42 15.39 -1.91
CA TYR A 53 0.34 16.49 -2.88
C TYR A 53 -0.12 17.83 -2.28
N ILE A 54 -0.80 17.81 -1.13
CA ILE A 54 -1.25 19.04 -0.45
C ILE A 54 -0.22 19.53 0.57
N TYR A 55 0.39 18.64 1.34
CA TYR A 55 1.18 19.03 2.52
C TYR A 55 2.69 18.89 2.34
N ILE A 56 3.15 18.14 1.33
CA ILE A 56 4.59 17.95 1.10
C ILE A 56 5.01 18.69 -0.17
N ASN A 57 5.72 19.80 0.02
CA ASN A 57 6.29 20.56 -1.09
C ASN A 57 7.44 19.78 -1.76
N ASN A 58 7.62 20.00 -3.06
CA ASN A 58 8.73 19.47 -3.87
C ASN A 58 8.75 17.95 -4.11
N ILE A 59 7.64 17.24 -3.90
CA ILE A 59 7.48 15.85 -4.36
C ILE A 59 7.27 15.83 -5.87
N TYR A 60 8.20 15.21 -6.59
CA TYR A 60 8.12 15.04 -8.04
C TYR A 60 7.22 13.85 -8.41
N ARG A 61 7.30 12.74 -7.66
CA ARG A 61 6.50 11.53 -7.89
C ARG A 61 6.25 10.77 -6.59
N SER A 62 5.15 10.01 -6.55
CA SER A 62 4.83 9.07 -5.49
C SER A 62 4.37 7.71 -6.02
N SER A 63 4.58 6.64 -5.25
CA SER A 63 3.94 5.32 -5.46
C SER A 63 2.54 5.29 -4.84
N ASP A 64 1.83 4.16 -5.01
CA ASP A 64 0.54 3.87 -4.35
C ASP A 64 0.68 3.41 -2.88
N GLY A 65 1.89 3.50 -2.32
CA GLY A 65 2.19 3.06 -0.97
C GLY A 65 2.18 1.55 -0.75
N MET A 66 2.10 0.76 -1.83
CA MET A 66 2.08 -0.71 -1.80
C MET A 66 1.03 -1.31 -0.85
N TYR A 67 -0.10 -0.63 -0.65
CA TYR A 67 -1.09 -1.02 0.34
C TYR A 67 -1.64 -2.44 0.15
N ARG A 68 -1.72 -2.90 -1.10
CA ARG A 68 -2.19 -4.25 -1.46
C ARG A 68 -1.17 -5.37 -1.21
N TRP A 69 0.10 -5.01 -1.03
CA TRP A 69 1.19 -5.98 -0.94
C TRP A 69 1.61 -6.07 0.52
N ASP A 70 1.31 -7.21 1.15
CA ASP A 70 1.72 -7.52 2.51
C ASP A 70 3.11 -8.15 2.55
N ASP A 71 3.38 -8.99 1.56
CA ASP A 71 4.68 -9.57 1.31
C ASP A 71 4.93 -9.47 -0.20
N LEU A 72 6.03 -8.81 -0.57
CA LEU A 72 6.49 -8.69 -1.96
C LEU A 72 6.81 -10.06 -2.60
N PHE A 73 7.07 -11.07 -1.79
CA PHE A 73 7.38 -12.42 -2.22
C PHE A 73 6.14 -13.30 -2.36
N ASN A 74 4.98 -12.94 -1.80
CA ASN A 74 3.76 -13.73 -1.98
C ASN A 74 3.37 -13.96 -3.44
N PRO A 75 3.47 -12.97 -4.35
CA PRO A 75 3.18 -13.18 -5.77
C PRO A 75 4.17 -14.15 -6.42
N LEU A 76 5.45 -14.05 -6.04
CA LEU A 76 6.50 -14.95 -6.52
C LEU A 76 6.30 -16.37 -5.98
N ALA A 77 6.00 -16.50 -4.68
CA ALA A 77 5.71 -17.78 -4.03
C ALA A 77 4.50 -18.46 -4.68
N SER A 78 3.42 -17.69 -4.93
CA SER A 78 2.24 -18.18 -5.66
C SER A 78 2.58 -18.61 -7.09
N TYR A 79 3.41 -17.84 -7.81
CA TYR A 79 3.86 -18.20 -9.15
C TYR A 79 4.70 -19.50 -9.16
N MET A 80 5.52 -19.70 -8.13
CA MET A 80 6.34 -20.89 -7.94
C MET A 80 5.56 -22.10 -7.39
N GLY A 81 4.27 -21.96 -7.11
CA GLY A 81 3.45 -23.04 -6.52
C GLY A 81 3.81 -23.36 -5.07
N LEU A 82 4.46 -22.44 -4.37
CA LEU A 82 4.83 -22.61 -2.97
C LEU A 82 3.63 -22.32 -2.08
N GLU A 83 3.33 -23.24 -1.16
CA GLU A 83 2.36 -22.98 -0.11
C GLU A 83 2.91 -21.96 0.88
N VAL A 84 2.28 -20.78 0.91
CA VAL A 84 2.59 -19.76 1.92
C VAL A 84 1.95 -20.20 3.23
N ASN A 85 2.68 -20.99 4.02
CA ASN A 85 2.22 -21.48 5.32
C ASN A 85 2.41 -20.41 6.40
N GLY A 86 1.57 -19.37 6.30
CA GLY A 86 1.73 -18.08 6.95
C GLY A 86 2.13 -18.15 8.42
N LEU A 87 3.26 -17.52 8.73
CA LEU A 87 3.47 -16.91 10.05
C LEU A 87 2.41 -15.80 10.18
N LYS A 88 1.22 -16.21 10.62
CA LYS A 88 0.04 -15.37 10.78
C LYS A 88 0.27 -14.42 11.96
N ARG A 89 0.16 -13.11 11.67
CA ARG A 89 0.06 -11.93 12.55
C ARG A 89 1.35 -11.15 12.79
N PHE A 90 1.32 -9.90 12.32
CA PHE A 90 1.55 -8.75 13.19
C PHE A 90 0.29 -7.88 13.18
#